data_AF-A0AAN7ML15-F1
#
_entry.id   AF-A0AAN7ML15-F1
#
_cell.length_a   1.000
_cell.length_b   1.000
_cell.length_c   1.000
_cell.angle_alpha   90.00
_cell.angle_beta   90.00
_cell.angle_gamma   90.00
#
_symmetry.space_group_name_H-M   'P 1'
#
loop_
_entity.id
_entity.type
_entity.pdbx_description
1 polymer ?
#
loop_
_entity_poly.entity_id
_entity_poly.type
_entity_poly.pdbx_seq_one_letter_code
_entity_poly.pdbx_strand_id
1 'polypeptide(L)'
;MNQTLKRQNSQVCQKTQMKWGDILPMALMRVRITPRVREAVSPFEILYGIPYPINHLTMKGDQTHIKGQAVIKEYLISLSQNLSSLHRYLNQKTPIPLDTPVHPFQPGDTVYVRTWKDEPLKEKWKGPYTVLLKTYTAVKVNGIDSWIHYTRVKKAPDQDKWTSMPTGELKLQLTRDCQ
;
A
#
# COMPACT_ATOMS: atom_id res chain seq x y z
N MET A 1 -4.38 0.73 -6.40
CA MET A 1 -4.92 0.01 -7.58
C MET A 1 -6.43 0.20 -7.77
N ASN A 2 -7.26 -0.05 -6.76
CA ASN A 2 -8.74 0.07 -6.89
C ASN A 2 -9.21 1.45 -7.40
N GLN A 3 -8.57 2.53 -6.97
CA GLN A 3 -8.86 3.87 -7.47
C GLN A 3 -8.68 3.98 -9.00
N THR A 4 -7.57 3.46 -9.53
CA THR A 4 -7.27 3.46 -10.96
C THR A 4 -8.29 2.64 -11.74
N LEU A 5 -8.65 1.46 -11.24
CA LEU A 5 -9.64 0.59 -11.87
C LEU A 5 -11.02 1.26 -11.92
N LYS A 6 -11.49 1.84 -10.81
CA LYS A 6 -12.76 2.58 -10.75
C LYS A 6 -12.78 3.75 -11.72
N ARG A 7 -11.66 4.49 -11.83
CA ARG A 7 -11.51 5.60 -12.78
C ARG A 7 -11.63 5.12 -14.22
N GLN A 8 -10.92 4.06 -14.60
CA GLN A 8 -10.98 3.50 -15.95
C GLN A 8 -12.37 2.96 -16.30
N ASN A 9 -12.99 2.22 -15.38
CA ASN A 9 -14.36 1.73 -15.53
C ASN A 9 -15.34 2.89 -15.75
N SER A 10 -15.29 3.91 -14.89
CA SER A 10 -16.18 5.09 -15.02
C SER A 10 -16.02 5.78 -16.38
N GLN A 11 -14.78 6.00 -16.82
CA GLN A 11 -14.50 6.64 -18.12
C GLN A 11 -15.01 5.82 -19.31
N VAL A 12 -14.87 4.50 -19.29
CA VAL A 12 -15.34 3.65 -20.38
C VAL A 12 -16.87 3.50 -20.34
N CYS A 13 -17.47 3.37 -19.15
CA CYS A 13 -18.93 3.34 -18.96
C CYS A 13 -19.59 4.58 -19.55
N GLN A 14 -19.03 5.77 -19.31
CA GLN A 14 -19.55 7.02 -19.87
C GLN A 14 -19.51 7.05 -21.39
N LYS A 15 -18.44 6.50 -21.99
CA LYS A 15 -18.22 6.53 -23.45
C LYS A 15 -19.02 5.50 -24.22
N THR A 16 -19.25 4.32 -23.65
CA THR A 16 -19.91 3.21 -24.35
C THR A 16 -21.34 2.94 -23.87
N GLN A 17 -21.77 3.57 -22.77
CA GLN A 17 -23.08 3.34 -22.11
C GLN A 17 -23.34 1.86 -21.73
N MET A 18 -22.30 1.02 -21.71
CA MET A 18 -22.42 -0.39 -21.32
C MET A 18 -22.35 -0.55 -19.80
N LYS A 19 -22.82 -1.69 -19.29
CA LYS A 19 -22.74 -2.02 -17.86
C LYS A 19 -21.28 -2.27 -17.46
N TRP A 20 -20.95 -1.97 -16.21
CA TRP A 20 -19.58 -2.09 -15.70
C TRP A 20 -19.02 -3.52 -15.79
N GLY A 21 -19.88 -4.55 -15.72
CA GLY A 21 -19.48 -5.96 -15.84
C GLY A 21 -18.85 -6.27 -17.20
N ASP A 22 -19.46 -5.78 -18.28
CA ASP A 22 -18.99 -6.01 -19.66
C ASP A 22 -17.73 -5.18 -19.98
N ILE A 23 -17.56 -4.05 -19.28
CA ILE A 23 -16.43 -3.14 -19.44
C ILE A 23 -15.20 -3.57 -18.66
N LEU A 24 -15.39 -4.35 -17.59
CA LEU A 24 -14.32 -4.72 -16.67
C LEU A 24 -13.10 -5.35 -17.39
N PRO A 25 -13.24 -6.28 -18.36
CA PRO A 25 -12.09 -6.81 -19.09
C PRO A 25 -11.30 -5.73 -19.83
N MET A 26 -11.98 -4.77 -20.46
CA MET A 26 -11.35 -3.66 -21.18
C MET A 26 -10.60 -2.71 -20.25
N ALA A 27 -11.18 -2.39 -19.09
CA ALA A 27 -10.53 -1.53 -18.10
C ALA A 27 -9.32 -2.21 -17.45
N LEU A 28 -9.43 -3.50 -17.12
CA LEU A 28 -8.29 -4.29 -16.64
C LEU A 28 -7.18 -4.34 -17.67
N MET A 29 -7.53 -4.52 -18.95
CA MET A 29 -6.58 -4.52 -20.03
C MET A 29 -5.81 -3.21 -20.11
N ARG A 30 -6.53 -2.08 -20.12
CA ARG A 30 -5.92 -0.74 -20.08
C ARG A 30 -4.97 -0.56 -18.90
N VAL A 31 -5.38 -0.97 -17.70
CA VAL A 31 -4.53 -0.85 -16.50
C VAL A 31 -3.23 -1.68 -16.63
N ARG A 32 -3.29 -2.84 -17.30
CA ARG A 32 -2.12 -3.70 -17.50
C ARG A 32 -1.16 -3.14 -18.54
N ILE A 33 -1.66 -2.52 -19.60
CA ILE A 33 -0.83 -2.03 -20.72
C ILE A 33 -0.41 -0.56 -20.59
N THR A 34 -1.00 0.20 -19.65
CA THR A 34 -0.65 1.62 -19.47
C THR A 34 0.64 1.76 -18.66
N PRO A 35 1.68 2.43 -19.18
CA PRO A 35 2.88 2.72 -18.41
C PRO A 35 2.53 3.67 -17.26
N ARG A 36 3.06 3.40 -16.07
CA ARG A 36 2.81 4.25 -14.90
C ARG A 36 3.72 5.48 -14.97
N VAL A 37 3.15 6.65 -14.71
CA VAL A 37 3.84 7.96 -14.84
C VAL A 37 5.21 8.02 -14.15
N ARG A 38 5.39 7.33 -13.02
CA ARG A 38 6.65 7.32 -12.27
C ARG A 38 7.64 6.23 -12.70
N GLU A 39 7.15 5.16 -13.32
CA GLU A 39 7.90 3.94 -13.64
C GLU A 39 8.19 3.82 -15.14
N ALA A 40 7.51 4.60 -15.99
CA ALA A 40 7.55 4.57 -17.46
C ALA A 40 7.31 3.20 -18.11
N VAL A 41 6.98 2.18 -17.32
CA VAL A 41 6.79 0.80 -17.74
C VAL A 41 5.43 0.28 -17.29
N SER A 42 4.83 -0.56 -18.13
CA SER A 42 3.54 -1.18 -17.90
C SER A 42 3.66 -2.43 -17.01
N PRO A 43 2.65 -2.75 -16.18
CA PRO A 43 2.61 -4.02 -15.46
C PRO A 43 2.78 -5.28 -16.33
N PHE A 44 2.30 -5.25 -17.58
CA PHE A 44 2.49 -6.33 -18.54
C PHE A 44 3.97 -6.48 -18.92
N GLU A 45 4.64 -5.36 -19.21
CA GLU A 45 6.07 -5.34 -19.56
C GLU A 45 6.94 -5.83 -18.40
N ILE A 46 6.60 -5.49 -17.15
CA ILE A 46 7.29 -5.99 -15.96
C ILE A 46 7.16 -7.51 -15.84
N LEU A 47 5.96 -8.05 -16.10
CA LEU A 47 5.67 -9.48 -15.90
C LEU A 47 6.26 -10.36 -17.01
N TYR A 48 6.13 -9.93 -18.27
CA TYR A 48 6.50 -10.74 -19.43
C TYR A 48 7.80 -10.30 -20.09
N GLY A 49 8.37 -9.16 -19.67
CA GLY A 49 9.62 -8.64 -20.22
C GLY A 49 9.52 -8.25 -21.70
N ILE A 50 8.32 -8.05 -22.24
CA ILE A 50 8.07 -7.70 -23.64
C ILE A 50 7.03 -6.57 -23.74
N PRO A 51 7.13 -5.67 -24.75
CA PRO A 51 6.13 -4.63 -24.98
C PRO A 51 4.80 -5.26 -25.37
N TYR A 52 3.69 -4.67 -24.92
CA TYR A 52 2.38 -5.13 -25.33
C TYR A 52 2.18 -4.88 -26.85
N PRO A 53 1.74 -5.86 -27.65
CA PRO A 53 1.49 -5.67 -29.06
C PRO A 53 0.27 -4.79 -29.27
N ILE A 54 0.46 -3.47 -29.30
CA ILE A 54 -0.56 -2.52 -29.74
C ILE A 54 -0.54 -2.55 -31.27
N ASN A 55 -1.55 -3.20 -31.87
CA ASN A 55 -1.75 -3.30 -33.32
C ASN A 55 -1.83 -1.89 -33.96
N HIS A 56 -0.70 -1.28 -34.33
CA HIS A 56 -0.51 -0.36 -35.49
C HIS A 56 0.85 0.39 -35.55
N LEU A 57 1.82 0.20 -34.64
CA LEU A 57 3.08 0.99 -34.69
C LEU A 57 4.40 0.23 -34.85
N THR A 58 4.41 -1.11 -34.89
CA THR A 58 5.68 -1.87 -34.99
C THR A 58 5.68 -3.03 -36.00
N MET A 59 4.66 -3.16 -36.84
CA MET A 59 4.62 -4.17 -37.91
C MET A 59 4.33 -3.49 -39.25
N LYS A 60 5.30 -2.68 -39.74
CA LYS A 60 5.41 -2.54 -41.20
C LYS A 60 5.84 -3.90 -41.72
N GLY A 61 4.95 -4.50 -42.50
CA GLY A 61 5.03 -5.85 -43.01
C GLY A 61 6.24 -6.13 -43.90
N ASP A 62 6.47 -7.42 -44.04
CA ASP A 62 7.12 -8.11 -45.16
C ASP A 62 8.51 -7.63 -45.56
N GLN A 63 9.56 -8.24 -44.97
CA GLN A 63 10.86 -8.58 -45.62
C GLN A 63 11.94 -9.16 -44.65
N THR A 64 11.62 -10.06 -43.72
CA THR A 64 12.55 -10.39 -42.61
C THR A 64 13.11 -11.81 -42.56
N HIS A 65 12.99 -12.65 -43.59
CA HIS A 65 13.48 -14.03 -43.49
C HIS A 65 15.02 -14.23 -43.62
N ILE A 66 15.79 -13.22 -44.05
CA ILE A 66 17.27 -13.34 -44.20
C ILE A 66 18.06 -12.33 -43.32
N LYS A 67 17.40 -11.31 -42.75
CA LYS A 67 18.00 -10.35 -41.79
C LYS A 67 17.72 -10.69 -40.31
N GLY A 68 17.21 -11.89 -40.03
CA GLY A 68 16.67 -12.26 -38.72
C GLY A 68 17.67 -12.27 -37.58
N GLN A 69 18.88 -12.79 -37.75
CA GLN A 69 19.77 -13.04 -36.60
C GLN A 69 20.41 -11.77 -36.00
N ALA A 70 20.87 -10.83 -36.85
CA ALA A 70 21.51 -9.61 -36.37
C ALA A 70 20.50 -8.65 -35.72
N VAL A 71 19.33 -8.48 -36.33
CA VAL A 71 18.26 -7.62 -35.81
C VAL A 71 17.66 -8.20 -34.52
N ILE A 72 17.47 -9.52 -34.44
CA ILE A 72 17.01 -10.18 -33.20
C ILE A 72 18.07 -10.05 -32.11
N LYS A 73 19.36 -10.18 -32.45
CA LYS A 73 20.45 -10.03 -31.47
C LYS A 73 20.53 -8.60 -30.93
N GLU A 74 20.44 -7.59 -31.80
CA GLU A 74 20.42 -6.18 -31.40
C GLU A 74 19.19 -5.86 -30.54
N TYR A 75 18.03 -6.39 -30.92
CA TYR A 75 16.81 -6.31 -30.12
C TYR A 75 16.99 -6.97 -28.74
N LEU A 76 17.53 -8.19 -28.67
CA LEU A 76 17.80 -8.89 -27.41
C LEU A 76 18.78 -8.14 -26.52
N ILE A 77 19.82 -7.54 -27.10
CA ILE A 77 20.78 -6.73 -26.34
C ILE A 77 20.08 -5.49 -25.77
N SER A 78 19.32 -4.77 -26.59
CA SER A 78 18.55 -3.60 -26.14
C SER A 78 17.54 -3.96 -25.06
N LEU A 79 16.88 -5.11 -25.19
CA LEU A 79 15.94 -5.65 -24.21
C LEU A 79 16.63 -6.00 -22.90
N SER A 80 17.78 -6.67 -22.95
CA SER A 80 18.56 -7.06 -21.77
C SER A 80 19.04 -5.84 -20.97
N GLN A 81 19.43 -4.76 -21.66
CA GLN A 81 19.86 -3.50 -21.05
C GLN A 81 18.68 -2.80 -20.37
N ASN A 82 17.53 -2.73 -21.06
CA ASN A 82 16.31 -2.18 -20.52
C ASN A 82 15.84 -2.96 -19.29
N LEU A 83 15.76 -4.29 -19.37
CA LEU A 83 15.39 -5.14 -18.23
C LEU A 83 16.36 -4.99 -17.07
N SER A 84 17.67 -4.92 -17.32
CA SER A 84 18.67 -4.70 -16.27
C SER A 84 18.48 -3.35 -15.56
N SER A 85 18.16 -2.29 -16.30
CA SER A 85 17.88 -0.97 -15.74
C SER A 85 16.59 -0.97 -14.90
N LEU A 86 15.56 -1.69 -15.36
CA LEU A 86 14.28 -1.83 -14.65
C LEU A 86 14.44 -2.66 -13.37
N HIS A 87 15.16 -3.78 -13.44
CA HIS A 87 15.47 -4.59 -12.27
C HIS A 87 16.22 -3.77 -11.21
N ARG A 88 17.21 -2.96 -11.62
CA ARG A 88 17.93 -2.08 -10.69
C ARG A 88 17.00 -1.07 -10.02
N TYR A 89 16.12 -0.43 -10.79
CA TYR A 89 15.17 0.55 -10.27
C TYR A 89 14.13 -0.08 -9.32
N LEU A 90 13.61 -1.26 -9.67
CA LEU A 90 12.68 -2.01 -8.82
C LEU A 90 13.35 -2.45 -7.52
N ASN A 91 14.60 -2.93 -7.58
CA ASN A 91 15.38 -3.32 -6.41
C ASN A 91 15.67 -2.14 -5.47
N GLN A 92 15.83 -0.92 -5.97
CA GLN A 92 15.97 0.28 -5.13
C GLN A 92 14.69 0.68 -4.42
N LYS A 93 13.53 0.19 -4.89
CA LYS A 93 12.20 0.51 -4.38
C LYS A 93 11.57 -0.64 -3.61
N THR A 94 12.36 -1.62 -3.19
CA THR A 94 11.89 -2.66 -2.29
C THR A 94 11.25 -2.01 -1.06
N PRO A 95 10.12 -2.54 -0.57
CA PRO A 95 9.54 -2.07 0.68
C PRO A 95 10.60 -2.10 1.78
N ILE A 96 10.47 -1.19 2.75
CA ILE A 96 11.38 -1.05 3.90
C ILE A 96 11.75 -2.46 4.39
N PRO A 97 13.05 -2.80 4.46
CA PRO A 97 13.47 -4.11 4.93
C PRO A 97 12.80 -4.40 6.26
N LEU A 98 12.18 -5.57 6.37
CA LEU A 98 11.54 -6.03 7.60
C LEU A 98 12.57 -6.30 8.71
N ASP A 99 13.79 -5.77 8.64
CA ASP A 99 14.83 -5.96 9.64
C ASP A 99 14.77 -4.91 10.76
N THR A 100 14.16 -3.74 10.51
CA THR A 100 13.97 -2.71 11.53
C THR A 100 12.53 -2.64 12.02
N PRO A 101 12.28 -2.71 13.35
CA PRO A 101 10.94 -2.54 13.89
C PRO A 101 10.44 -1.12 13.60
N VAL A 102 9.26 -1.02 12.98
CA VAL A 102 8.65 0.27 12.62
C VAL A 102 8.11 0.99 13.87
N HIS A 103 7.99 0.29 15.00
CA HIS A 103 7.40 0.83 16.23
C HIS A 103 8.23 0.51 17.49
N PRO A 104 8.20 1.39 18.51
CA PRO A 104 9.00 1.26 19.72
C PRO A 104 8.38 0.38 20.83
N PHE A 105 7.24 -0.27 20.58
CA PHE A 105 6.58 -1.10 21.61
C PHE A 105 7.45 -2.28 22.05
N GLN A 106 7.35 -2.65 23.33
CA GLN A 106 8.00 -3.82 23.92
C GLN A 106 6.97 -4.73 24.60
N PRO A 107 7.22 -6.05 24.66
CA PRO A 107 6.48 -6.93 25.56
C PRO A 107 6.51 -6.38 26.99
N GLY A 108 5.34 -6.35 27.65
CA GLY A 108 5.15 -5.73 28.97
C GLY A 108 4.63 -4.29 28.94
N ASP A 109 4.75 -3.57 27.81
CA ASP A 109 4.18 -2.23 27.68
C ASP A 109 2.65 -2.27 27.86
N THR A 110 2.09 -1.25 28.51
CA THR A 110 0.65 -1.05 28.57
C THR A 110 0.20 -0.17 27.41
N VAL A 111 -0.79 -0.62 26.65
CA VAL A 111 -1.26 0.05 25.43
C VAL A 111 -2.78 0.11 25.33
N TYR A 112 -3.27 1.16 24.69
CA TYR A 112 -4.65 1.26 24.22
C TYR A 112 -4.77 0.81 22.77
N VAL A 113 -5.87 0.15 22.46
CA VAL A 113 -6.21 -0.35 21.12
C VAL A 113 -7.39 0.42 20.56
N ARG A 114 -7.26 0.89 19.32
CA ARG A 114 -8.34 1.59 18.62
C ARG A 114 -9.42 0.63 18.15
N THR A 115 -10.68 0.95 18.43
CA THR A 115 -11.86 0.20 17.97
C THR A 115 -12.11 0.41 16.47
N TRP A 116 -12.77 -0.55 15.81
CA TRP A 116 -13.17 -0.45 14.39
C TRP A 116 -14.49 0.30 14.19
N LYS A 117 -15.43 0.14 15.13
CA LYS A 117 -16.72 0.81 15.12
C LYS A 117 -16.52 2.30 15.43
N ASP A 118 -16.99 3.15 14.53
CA ASP A 118 -17.03 4.61 14.72
C ASP A 118 -18.46 4.99 15.09
N GLU A 119 -18.77 4.87 16.37
CA GLU A 119 -20.06 5.29 16.91
C GLU A 119 -19.90 6.70 17.51
N PRO A 120 -20.82 7.64 17.21
CA PRO A 120 -20.71 9.01 17.71
C PRO A 120 -20.70 9.01 19.24
N LEU A 121 -19.81 9.83 19.82
CA LEU A 121 -19.65 10.04 21.26
C LEU A 121 -19.23 8.80 22.09
N LYS A 122 -18.74 7.74 21.45
CA LYS A 122 -18.13 6.59 22.17
C LYS A 122 -16.61 6.63 22.19
N GLU A 123 -16.04 6.03 23.23
CA GLU A 123 -14.60 5.87 23.37
C GLU A 123 -14.03 5.08 22.19
N LYS A 124 -13.11 5.71 21.45
CA LYS A 124 -12.45 5.08 20.30
C LYS A 124 -11.32 4.14 20.73
N TRP A 125 -10.80 4.30 21.93
CA TRP A 125 -9.67 3.55 22.48
C TRP A 125 -10.14 2.65 23.61
N LYS A 126 -9.75 1.37 23.57
CA LYS A 126 -10.04 0.39 24.61
C LYS A 126 -8.75 -0.05 25.29
N GLY A 127 -8.84 -0.49 26.53
CA GLY A 127 -7.69 -0.91 27.33
C GLY A 127 -7.59 -0.05 28.59
N PRO A 128 -6.60 -0.28 29.46
CA PRO A 128 -5.25 -0.75 29.15
C PRO A 128 -5.14 -2.24 28.82
N TYR A 129 -4.35 -2.59 27.80
CA TYR A 129 -3.94 -3.96 27.50
C TYR A 129 -2.42 -4.10 27.60
N THR A 130 -1.95 -5.22 28.11
CA THR A 130 -0.52 -5.52 28.14
C THR A 130 -0.07 -6.13 26.82
N VAL A 131 1.03 -5.65 26.27
CA VAL A 131 1.66 -6.24 25.08
C VAL A 131 2.33 -7.57 25.46
N LEU A 132 1.95 -8.65 24.77
CA LEU A 132 2.52 -9.97 24.96
C LEU A 132 3.67 -10.22 23.98
N LEU A 133 3.46 -9.90 22.70
CA LEU A 133 4.42 -10.14 21.63
C LEU A 133 4.45 -8.96 20.66
N LYS A 134 5.56 -8.81 19.94
CA LYS A 134 5.70 -7.83 18.87
C LYS A 134 6.31 -8.46 17.63
N THR A 135 5.90 -7.93 16.49
CA THR A 135 6.54 -8.12 15.18
C THR A 135 7.04 -6.77 14.70
N TYR A 136 7.55 -6.67 13.47
CA TYR A 136 8.04 -5.43 12.91
C TYR A 136 6.97 -4.34 12.73
N THR A 137 5.71 -4.73 12.49
CA THR A 137 4.61 -3.80 12.18
C THR A 137 3.37 -4.00 13.05
N ALA A 138 3.30 -5.08 13.83
CA ALA A 138 2.11 -5.41 14.60
C ALA A 138 2.46 -5.92 16.01
N VAL A 139 1.51 -5.74 16.91
CA VAL A 139 1.60 -6.07 18.33
C VAL A 139 0.49 -7.05 18.68
N LYS A 140 0.82 -8.07 19.48
CA LYS A 140 -0.16 -8.96 20.11
C LYS A 140 -0.37 -8.51 21.55
N VAL A 141 -1.63 -8.26 21.91
CA VAL A 141 -2.01 -7.74 23.22
C VAL A 141 -2.83 -8.78 23.98
N ASN A 142 -2.81 -8.71 25.31
CA ASN A 142 -3.57 -9.61 26.14
C ASN A 142 -5.09 -9.42 25.93
N GLY A 143 -5.85 -10.52 25.89
CA GLY A 143 -7.31 -10.49 25.70
C GLY A 143 -7.81 -10.30 24.25
N ILE A 144 -6.93 -10.06 23.27
CA ILE A 144 -7.27 -10.00 21.85
C ILE A 144 -6.40 -10.98 21.09
N ASP A 145 -7.02 -11.97 20.43
CA ASP A 145 -6.25 -13.00 19.73
C ASP A 145 -5.60 -12.50 18.43
N SER A 146 -6.24 -11.55 17.74
CA SER A 146 -5.74 -10.97 16.50
C SER A 146 -4.53 -10.05 16.70
N TRP A 147 -3.57 -10.11 15.78
CA TRP A 147 -2.49 -9.12 15.68
C TRP A 147 -3.01 -7.73 15.31
N ILE A 148 -2.48 -6.70 15.98
CA ILE A 148 -2.92 -5.32 15.81
C ILE A 148 -1.79 -4.51 15.20
N HIS A 149 -2.05 -3.88 14.06
CA HIS A 149 -1.07 -3.00 13.42
C HIS A 149 -0.74 -1.79 14.32
N TYR A 150 0.53 -1.39 14.37
CA TYR A 150 1.05 -0.37 15.28
C TYR A 150 0.32 0.98 15.19
N THR A 151 -0.21 1.34 14.02
CA THR A 151 -0.97 2.60 13.83
C THR A 151 -2.29 2.66 14.61
N ARG A 152 -2.75 1.52 15.15
CA ARG A 152 -3.97 1.40 15.95
C ARG A 152 -3.69 1.14 17.42
N VAL A 153 -2.43 1.28 17.82
CA VAL A 153 -1.94 1.08 19.18
C VAL A 153 -1.34 2.38 19.67
N LYS A 154 -1.64 2.75 20.92
CA LYS A 154 -1.03 3.91 21.60
C LYS A 154 -0.54 3.47 22.97
N LYS A 155 0.62 3.95 23.42
CA LYS A 155 1.07 3.71 24.81
C LYS A 155 0.04 4.30 25.77
N ALA A 156 -0.34 3.51 26.77
CA ALA A 156 -1.04 4.04 27.93
C ALA A 156 -0.04 4.88 28.73
N PRO A 157 -0.47 6.00 29.32
CA PRO A 157 0.36 6.69 30.29
C PRO A 157 0.67 5.72 31.44
N ASP A 158 1.86 5.83 32.01
CA ASP A 158 2.15 5.25 33.33
C ASP A 158 1.19 5.89 34.35
N GLN A 159 1.12 5.37 35.58
CA GLN A 159 0.14 5.73 36.61
C GLN A 159 0.19 7.21 37.10
N ASP A 160 0.50 8.18 36.22
CA ASP A 160 0.22 9.61 36.36
C ASP A 160 -1.28 9.79 36.58
N LYS A 161 -1.69 9.81 37.84
CA LYS A 161 -3.05 10.11 38.26
C LYS A 161 -3.32 11.58 37.93
N TRP A 162 -4.04 11.81 36.85
CA TRP A 162 -4.66 13.10 36.60
C TRP A 162 -5.83 13.27 37.58
N THR A 163 -5.73 14.27 38.45
CA THR A 163 -6.82 14.69 39.32
C THR A 163 -7.48 15.93 38.75
N SER A 164 -8.81 15.91 38.63
CA SER A 164 -9.60 17.07 38.23
C SER A 164 -10.29 17.65 39.44
N MET A 165 -10.02 18.91 39.75
CA MET A 165 -10.71 19.64 40.81
C MET A 165 -11.58 20.76 40.18
N PRO A 166 -12.85 20.89 40.58
CA PRO A 166 -13.67 22.02 40.18
C PRO A 166 -13.23 23.28 40.96
N THR A 167 -12.82 24.33 40.23
CA THR A 167 -12.40 25.62 40.81
C THR A 167 -13.52 26.67 40.69
N GLY A 168 -14.58 26.39 39.92
CA GLY A 168 -15.80 27.20 39.79
C GLY A 168 -16.82 26.55 38.84
N GLU A 169 -18.00 27.15 38.66
CA GLU A 169 -19.12 26.56 37.89
C GLU A 169 -18.74 26.13 36.45
N LEU A 170 -17.80 26.83 35.81
CA LEU A 170 -17.30 26.52 34.46
C LEU A 170 -15.78 26.39 34.40
N LYS A 171 -15.11 26.18 35.54
CA LYS A 171 -13.64 26.11 35.61
C LYS A 171 -13.19 24.80 36.26
N LEU A 172 -12.36 24.07 35.52
CA LEU A 172 -11.71 22.84 35.98
C LEU A 172 -10.20 23.08 36.05
N GLN A 173 -9.60 22.66 37.15
CA GLN A 173 -8.15 22.60 37.32
C GLN A 173 -7.72 21.14 37.24
N LEU A 174 -6.79 20.86 36.32
CA LEU A 174 -6.20 19.53 36.14
C LEU A 174 -4.80 19.54 36.76
N THR A 175 -4.60 18.68 37.75
CA THR A 175 -3.30 18.45 38.39
C THR A 175 -2.76 17.09 37.95
N ARG A 176 -1.46 17.04 37.66
CA ARG A 176 -0.75 15.82 37.30
C ARG A 176 0.29 15.53 38.37
N ASP A 177 0.11 14.44 39.09
CA ASP A 177 1.14 13.92 39.98
C ASP A 177 2.16 13.16 39.12
N CYS A 178 3.34 13.75 38.89
CA CYS A 178 4.49 13.01 38.40
C CYS A 178 5.23 12.44 39.60
N GLN A 179 5.36 11.11 39.68
CA GLN A 179 6.36 10.45 40.53
C GLN A 179 7.71 10.39 39.81
#